data_AF-A0A9D9N766-F1
#
_entry.id   AF-A0A9D9N766-F1
#
_cell.length_a   1.000
_cell.length_b   1.000
_cell.length_c   1.000
_cell.angle_alpha   90.00
_cell.angle_beta   90.00
_cell.angle_gamma   90.00
#
_symmetry.space_group_name_H-M   'P 1'
#
loop_
_entity.id
_entity.type
_entity.pdbx_description
1 polymer ?
#
loop_
_entity_poly.entity_id
_entity_poly.type
_entity_poly.pdbx_seq_one_letter_code
_entity_poly.pdbx_strand_id
1 'polypeptide(L)'
;MQGIIETLREEHDEIEKFIEALRVKCIAFMEHNEVNLQDFKDAVQFIRTYADLRHHQKEEKILFKAMLDHLGTVAVNLIQHGMLVEHDLARLHVMELEKAVEAYEKAPTPENKIDIISNAMGYYYLLKRHIAKENEVIYPYAQKSLSAEIMKELDEAVIPYMEEISK
;
A
#
# COMPACT_ATOMS: atom_id res chain seq x y z
N MET A 1 21.26 5.95 11.79
CA MET A 1 19.81 5.67 11.89
C MET A 1 19.27 5.85 10.49
N GLN A 2 18.50 4.89 10.00
CA GLN A 2 17.89 4.98 8.68
C GLN A 2 16.70 5.94 8.77
N GLY A 3 16.63 6.93 7.86
CA GLY A 3 15.56 7.94 7.90
C GLY A 3 14.22 7.38 7.43
N ILE A 4 13.14 8.10 7.71
CA ILE A 4 11.77 7.68 7.38
C ILE A 4 11.58 7.45 5.88
N ILE A 5 12.11 8.35 5.05
CA ILE A 5 11.98 8.25 3.58
C ILE A 5 12.71 7.02 3.03
N GLU A 6 13.87 6.68 3.58
CA GLU A 6 14.61 5.51 3.14
C GLU A 6 13.88 4.23 3.57
N THR A 7 13.39 4.20 4.80
CA THR A 7 12.56 3.10 5.32
C THR A 7 11.34 2.85 4.43
N LEU A 8 10.63 3.92 4.05
CA LEU A 8 9.44 3.82 3.20
C LEU A 8 9.78 3.31 1.79
N ARG A 9 10.91 3.73 1.21
CA ARG A 9 11.38 3.24 -0.10
C ARG A 9 11.74 1.76 -0.08
N GLU A 10 12.39 1.28 0.97
CA GLU A 10 12.67 -0.15 1.12
C GLU A 10 11.38 -0.97 1.27
N GLU A 11 10.39 -0.44 1.99
CA GLU A 11 9.08 -1.07 2.07
C GLU A 11 8.36 -1.08 0.72
N HIS A 12 8.50 -0.01 -0.08
CA HIS A 12 8.02 0.00 -1.48
C HIS A 12 8.67 -1.09 -2.32
N ASP A 13 9.98 -1.31 -2.21
CA ASP A 13 10.66 -2.38 -2.98
C ASP A 13 10.06 -3.76 -2.68
N GLU A 14 9.69 -4.03 -1.42
CA GLU A 14 9.02 -5.28 -1.03
C GLU A 14 7.58 -5.35 -1.53
N ILE A 15 6.83 -4.24 -1.47
CA ILE A 15 5.46 -4.16 -1.99
C ILE A 15 5.45 -4.35 -3.52
N GLU A 16 6.41 -3.77 -4.24
CA GLU A 16 6.53 -3.92 -5.69
C GLU A 16 6.80 -5.37 -6.10
N LYS A 17 7.73 -6.05 -5.42
CA LYS A 17 7.97 -7.50 -5.63
C LYS A 17 6.71 -8.31 -5.38
N PHE A 18 5.98 -7.98 -4.31
CA PHE A 18 4.73 -8.65 -3.96
C PHE A 18 3.65 -8.47 -5.05
N ILE A 19 3.40 -7.24 -5.54
CA ILE A 19 2.35 -7.02 -6.53
C ILE A 19 2.68 -7.69 -7.87
N GLU A 20 3.96 -7.75 -8.28
CA GLU A 20 4.36 -8.51 -9.47
C GLU A 20 4.13 -10.02 -9.30
N ALA A 21 4.39 -10.58 -8.12
CA ALA A 21 4.07 -11.98 -7.81
C ALA A 21 2.55 -12.24 -7.80
N LEU A 22 1.75 -11.32 -7.25
CA LEU A 22 0.29 -11.40 -7.27
C LEU A 22 -0.26 -11.40 -8.71
N ARG A 23 0.34 -10.61 -9.60
CA ARG A 23 -0.02 -10.60 -11.02
C ARG A 23 0.25 -11.93 -11.70
N VAL A 24 1.39 -12.58 -11.42
CA VAL A 24 1.70 -13.92 -11.95
C VAL A 24 0.65 -14.94 -11.49
N LYS A 25 0.25 -14.89 -10.22
CA LYS A 25 -0.84 -15.75 -9.69
C LYS A 25 -2.17 -15.51 -10.40
N CYS A 26 -2.51 -14.26 -10.71
CA CYS A 26 -3.73 -13.93 -11.47
C CYS A 26 -3.69 -14.49 -12.89
N ILE A 27 -2.54 -14.42 -13.58
CA ILE A 27 -2.37 -14.97 -14.94
C ILE A 27 -2.52 -16.50 -14.91
N ALA A 28 -1.85 -17.18 -13.98
CA ALA A 28 -1.96 -18.63 -13.83
C ALA A 28 -3.41 -19.07 -13.55
N PHE A 29 -4.10 -18.35 -12.67
CA PHE A 29 -5.50 -18.63 -12.39
C PHE A 29 -6.37 -18.43 -13.63
N MET A 30 -6.16 -17.33 -14.38
CA MET A 30 -6.87 -17.04 -15.62
C MET A 30 -6.69 -18.16 -16.66
N GLU A 31 -5.45 -18.53 -16.97
CA GLU A 31 -5.10 -19.43 -18.08
C GLU A 31 -5.37 -20.90 -17.80
N HIS A 32 -5.08 -21.37 -16.58
CA HIS A 32 -5.05 -22.80 -16.28
C HIS A 32 -6.14 -23.25 -15.31
N ASN A 33 -6.87 -22.30 -14.71
CA ASN A 33 -7.81 -22.57 -13.62
C ASN A 33 -7.18 -23.28 -12.42
N GLU A 34 -5.84 -23.29 -12.35
CA GLU A 34 -5.07 -23.77 -11.23
C GLU A 34 -5.00 -22.65 -10.20
N VAL A 35 -5.63 -22.86 -9.05
CA VAL A 35 -5.67 -21.87 -7.97
C VAL A 35 -5.43 -22.55 -6.64
N ASN A 36 -4.43 -22.06 -5.93
CA ASN A 36 -4.35 -22.27 -4.50
C ASN A 36 -5.02 -21.05 -3.84
N LEU A 37 -6.25 -21.17 -3.35
CA LEU A 37 -6.94 -20.03 -2.72
C LEU A 37 -6.17 -19.48 -1.51
N GLN A 38 -5.33 -20.30 -0.88
CA GLN A 38 -4.44 -19.85 0.19
C GLN A 38 -3.50 -18.74 -0.30
N ASP A 39 -3.03 -18.79 -1.55
CA ASP A 39 -2.16 -17.76 -2.10
C ASP A 39 -2.80 -16.36 -2.12
N PHE A 40 -4.12 -16.29 -2.31
CA PHE A 40 -4.86 -15.03 -2.31
C PHE A 40 -5.26 -14.61 -0.88
N LYS A 41 -5.53 -15.56 0.01
CA LYS A 41 -5.73 -15.28 1.44
C LYS A 41 -4.45 -14.71 2.06
N ASP A 42 -3.30 -15.29 1.74
CA ASP A 42 -1.99 -14.81 2.16
C ASP A 42 -1.68 -13.43 1.57
N ALA A 43 -2.10 -13.18 0.32
CA ALA A 43 -1.99 -11.87 -0.29
C ALA A 43 -2.80 -10.80 0.47
N VAL A 44 -4.06 -11.09 0.81
CA VAL A 44 -4.90 -10.19 1.65
C VAL A 44 -4.22 -9.93 2.99
N GLN A 45 -3.69 -10.97 3.63
CA GLN A 45 -3.00 -10.84 4.91
C GLN A 45 -1.75 -9.96 4.80
N PHE A 46 -0.90 -10.20 3.80
CA PHE A 46 0.29 -9.39 3.55
C PHE A 46 -0.07 -7.92 3.32
N ILE A 47 -1.10 -7.65 2.52
CA ILE A 47 -1.51 -6.27 2.25
C ILE A 47 -1.96 -5.58 3.54
N ARG A 48 -2.79 -6.24 4.35
CA ARG A 48 -3.30 -5.67 5.60
C ARG A 48 -2.19 -5.38 6.62
N THR A 49 -1.24 -6.30 6.79
CA THR A 49 -0.22 -6.16 7.83
C THR A 49 1.01 -5.40 7.38
N TYR A 50 1.44 -5.59 6.13
CA TYR A 50 2.66 -4.99 5.62
C TYR A 50 2.38 -3.71 4.85
N ALA A 51 1.61 -3.77 3.76
CA ALA A 51 1.40 -2.61 2.90
C ALA A 51 0.54 -1.51 3.58
N ASP A 52 -0.49 -1.89 4.34
CA ASP A 52 -1.36 -0.92 5.01
C ASP A 52 -0.89 -0.60 6.44
N LEU A 53 -0.96 -1.56 7.35
CA LEU A 53 -0.66 -1.32 8.77
C LEU A 53 0.78 -0.85 9.01
N ARG A 54 1.75 -1.42 8.31
CA ARG A 54 3.16 -1.04 8.51
C ARG A 54 3.57 0.13 7.63
N HIS A 55 3.19 0.12 6.36
CA HIS A 55 3.67 1.09 5.39
C HIS A 55 2.74 2.32 5.28
N HIS A 56 1.53 2.20 4.71
CA HIS A 56 0.64 3.36 4.55
C HIS A 56 0.37 4.10 5.86
N GLN A 57 0.12 3.38 6.96
CA GLN A 57 -0.14 4.05 8.24
C GLN A 57 1.08 4.81 8.79
N LYS A 58 2.32 4.39 8.45
CA LYS A 58 3.53 5.15 8.77
C LYS A 58 3.52 6.48 8.01
N GLU A 59 3.13 6.46 6.74
CA GLU A 59 2.97 7.68 5.95
C GLU A 59 1.88 8.56 6.53
N GLU A 60 0.67 8.03 6.69
CA GLU A 60 -0.51 8.77 7.17
C GLU A 60 -0.29 9.41 8.54
N LYS A 61 0.26 8.66 9.49
CA LYS A 61 0.40 9.10 10.88
C LYS A 61 1.64 9.96 11.12
N ILE A 62 2.69 9.81 10.30
CA ILE A 62 3.99 10.47 10.54
C ILE A 62 4.28 11.46 9.41
N LEU A 63 4.61 10.97 8.21
CA LEU A 63 5.09 11.81 7.12
C LEU A 63 4.02 12.78 6.60
N PHE A 64 2.87 12.24 6.18
CA PHE A 64 1.76 12.98 5.60
C PHE A 64 1.14 13.93 6.62
N LYS A 65 1.06 13.52 7.89
CA LYS A 65 0.63 14.39 8.97
C LYS A 65 1.52 15.64 9.07
N ALA A 66 2.84 15.47 9.09
CA ALA A 66 3.78 16.59 9.11
C ALA A 66 3.69 17.46 7.85
N MET A 67 3.53 16.85 6.67
CA MET A 67 3.35 17.61 5.43
C MET A 67 2.09 18.49 5.48
N LEU A 68 0.97 17.96 5.98
CA LEU A 68 -0.28 18.71 6.13
C LEU A 68 -0.16 19.84 7.16
N ASP A 69 0.57 19.61 8.25
CA ASP A 69 0.74 20.59 9.32
C ASP A 69 1.67 21.75 8.92
N HIS A 70 2.63 21.53 8.01
CA HIS A 70 3.71 22.49 7.73
C HIS A 70 3.76 23.04 6.30
N LEU A 71 3.18 22.37 5.29
CA LEU A 71 3.40 22.73 3.87
C LEU A 71 2.18 23.39 3.19
N GLY A 72 1.09 23.60 3.94
CA GLY A 72 -0.07 24.36 3.49
C GLY A 72 -0.83 23.75 2.31
N THR A 73 -1.40 24.60 1.44
CA THR A 73 -2.36 24.19 0.40
C THR A 73 -1.82 23.15 -0.59
N VAL A 74 -0.51 23.18 -0.89
CA VAL A 74 0.09 22.21 -1.81
C VAL A 74 0.02 20.80 -1.22
N ALA A 75 0.39 20.65 0.06
CA ALA A 75 0.26 19.35 0.74
C ALA A 75 -1.19 18.91 0.90
N VAL A 76 -2.13 19.82 1.17
CA VAL A 76 -3.57 19.46 1.21
C VAL A 76 -4.01 18.84 -0.12
N ASN A 77 -3.65 19.44 -1.25
CA ASN A 77 -4.04 18.90 -2.56
C ASN A 77 -3.35 17.57 -2.89
N LEU A 78 -2.05 17.44 -2.58
CA LEU A 78 -1.30 16.22 -2.88
C LEU A 78 -1.68 15.05 -1.96
N ILE A 79 -1.78 15.31 -0.66
CA ILE A 79 -1.95 14.29 0.37
C ILE A 79 -3.44 14.03 0.61
N GLN A 80 -4.18 15.04 1.05
CA GLN A 80 -5.57 14.85 1.49
C GLN A 80 -6.50 14.53 0.32
N HIS A 81 -6.34 15.20 -0.82
CA HIS A 81 -7.18 14.96 -2.01
C HIS A 81 -6.57 13.97 -3.01
N GLY A 82 -5.35 13.49 -2.76
CA GLY A 82 -4.62 12.57 -3.63
C GLY A 82 -4.29 11.27 -2.91
N MET A 83 -3.17 11.25 -2.18
CA MET A 83 -2.59 10.01 -1.64
C MET A 83 -3.54 9.27 -0.68
N LEU A 84 -4.20 9.98 0.25
CA LEU A 84 -5.14 9.36 1.19
C LEU A 84 -6.36 8.73 0.50
N VAL A 85 -6.83 9.36 -0.58
CA VAL A 85 -7.94 8.82 -1.39
C VAL A 85 -7.51 7.52 -2.08
N GLU A 86 -6.25 7.44 -2.52
CA GLU A 86 -5.70 6.22 -3.12
C GLU A 86 -5.46 5.11 -2.08
N HIS A 87 -5.06 5.45 -0.85
CA HIS A 87 -4.98 4.47 0.24
C HIS A 87 -6.35 3.84 0.52
N ASP A 88 -7.41 4.66 0.58
CA ASP A 88 -8.77 4.16 0.79
C ASP A 88 -9.27 3.30 -0.38
N LEU A 89 -8.90 3.65 -1.62
CA LEU A 89 -9.20 2.83 -2.78
C LEU A 89 -8.42 1.50 -2.76
N ALA A 90 -7.17 1.50 -2.28
CA ALA A 90 -6.39 0.28 -2.09
C ALA A 90 -7.06 -0.64 -1.06
N ARG A 91 -7.52 -0.09 0.07
CA ARG A 91 -8.28 -0.81 1.11
C ARG A 91 -9.58 -1.40 0.56
N LEU A 92 -10.29 -0.65 -0.30
CA LEU A 92 -11.49 -1.13 -0.98
C LEU A 92 -11.19 -2.38 -1.83
N HIS A 93 -10.17 -2.33 -2.69
CA HIS A 93 -9.80 -3.48 -3.52
C HIS A 93 -9.44 -4.71 -2.69
N VAL A 94 -8.78 -4.53 -1.54
CA VAL A 94 -8.38 -5.64 -0.65
C VAL A 94 -9.60 -6.26 0.03
N MET A 95 -10.54 -5.43 0.50
CA MET A 95 -11.80 -5.90 1.07
C MET A 95 -12.61 -6.69 0.03
N GLU A 96 -12.74 -6.19 -1.18
CA GLU A 96 -13.49 -6.87 -2.25
C GLU A 96 -12.77 -8.13 -2.75
N LEU A 97 -11.43 -8.13 -2.76
CA LEU A 97 -10.64 -9.34 -3.04
C LEU A 97 -10.91 -10.44 -2.01
N GLU A 98 -10.92 -10.13 -0.72
CA GLU A 98 -11.23 -11.10 0.33
C GLU A 98 -12.63 -11.70 0.14
N LYS A 99 -13.65 -10.85 -0.06
CA LYS A 99 -15.02 -11.31 -0.33
C LYS A 99 -15.10 -12.21 -1.56
N ALA A 100 -14.39 -11.86 -2.64
CA ALA A 100 -14.37 -12.65 -3.86
C ALA A 100 -13.70 -14.02 -3.64
N VAL A 101 -12.63 -14.08 -2.84
CA VAL A 101 -11.97 -15.34 -2.45
C VAL A 101 -12.92 -16.23 -1.65
N GLU A 102 -13.63 -15.67 -0.65
CA GLU A 102 -14.62 -16.40 0.13
C GLU A 102 -15.81 -16.89 -0.72
N ALA A 103 -16.28 -16.08 -1.67
CA ALA A 103 -17.35 -16.44 -2.58
C ALA A 103 -16.94 -17.58 -3.51
N TYR A 104 -15.72 -17.51 -4.08
CA TYR A 104 -15.18 -18.55 -4.93
C TYR A 104 -14.96 -19.87 -4.18
N GLU A 105 -14.51 -19.82 -2.93
CA GLU A 105 -14.36 -21.00 -2.06
C GLU A 105 -15.69 -21.73 -1.86
N LYS A 106 -16.80 -20.99 -1.74
CA LYS A 106 -18.16 -21.55 -1.64
C LYS A 106 -18.69 -22.03 -2.99
N ALA A 107 -18.40 -21.31 -4.06
CA ALA A 107 -18.90 -21.57 -5.41
C ALA A 107 -17.85 -21.17 -6.47
N PRO A 108 -17.11 -22.13 -7.05
CA PRO A 108 -16.04 -21.85 -8.01
C PRO A 108 -16.60 -21.57 -9.42
N THR A 109 -17.25 -20.43 -9.59
CA THR A 109 -17.86 -20.01 -10.87
C THR A 109 -16.97 -18.99 -11.61
N PRO A 110 -17.15 -18.81 -12.94
CA PRO A 110 -16.45 -17.78 -13.70
C PRO A 110 -16.64 -16.36 -13.16
N GLU A 111 -17.82 -16.05 -12.61
CA GLU A 111 -18.15 -14.76 -12.00
C GLU A 111 -17.29 -14.50 -10.76
N ASN A 112 -17.25 -15.45 -9.81
CA ASN A 112 -16.42 -15.30 -8.63
C ASN A 112 -14.92 -15.28 -8.97
N LYS A 113 -14.51 -16.01 -10.03
CA LYS A 113 -13.14 -15.99 -10.54
C LYS A 113 -12.76 -14.61 -11.09
N ILE A 114 -13.63 -13.99 -11.90
CA ILE A 114 -13.33 -12.68 -12.48
C ILE A 114 -13.25 -11.61 -11.40
N ASP A 115 -14.01 -11.72 -10.32
CA ASP A 115 -13.97 -10.77 -9.20
C ASP A 115 -12.65 -10.83 -8.42
N ILE A 116 -12.08 -12.03 -8.21
CA ILE A 116 -10.73 -12.21 -7.63
C ILE A 116 -9.70 -11.50 -8.51
N ILE A 117 -9.69 -11.82 -9.80
CA ILE A 117 -8.71 -11.27 -10.75
C ILE A 117 -8.87 -9.75 -10.85
N SER A 118 -10.10 -9.25 -10.93
CA SER A 118 -10.38 -7.82 -11.12
C SER A 118 -9.92 -6.99 -9.92
N ASN A 119 -10.19 -7.44 -8.68
CA ASN A 119 -9.76 -6.72 -7.49
C ASN A 119 -8.24 -6.81 -7.26
N ALA A 120 -7.64 -7.99 -7.49
CA ALA A 120 -6.19 -8.14 -7.41
C ALA A 120 -5.46 -7.27 -8.45
N MET A 121 -5.96 -7.21 -9.69
CA MET A 121 -5.36 -6.38 -10.74
C MET A 121 -5.66 -4.89 -10.55
N GLY A 122 -6.82 -4.53 -10.00
CA GLY A 122 -7.15 -3.17 -9.58
C GLY A 122 -6.14 -2.65 -8.56
N TYR A 123 -5.88 -3.45 -7.51
CA TYR A 123 -4.84 -3.17 -6.52
C TYR A 123 -3.44 -3.07 -7.16
N TYR A 124 -3.04 -4.03 -8.00
CA TYR A 124 -1.74 -4.03 -8.68
C TYR A 124 -1.47 -2.71 -9.42
N TYR A 125 -2.40 -2.29 -10.29
CA TYR A 125 -2.19 -1.10 -11.10
C TYR A 125 -2.31 0.19 -10.30
N LEU A 126 -3.14 0.21 -9.25
CA LEU A 126 -3.21 1.32 -8.32
C LEU A 126 -1.85 1.51 -7.63
N LEU A 127 -1.36 0.48 -6.95
CA LEU A 127 -0.11 0.55 -6.18
C LEU A 127 1.10 0.89 -7.07
N LYS A 128 1.20 0.29 -8.26
CA LYS A 128 2.30 0.61 -9.19
C LYS A 128 2.39 2.09 -9.54
N ARG A 129 1.26 2.78 -9.72
CA ARG A 129 1.24 4.23 -9.99
C ARG A 129 1.39 5.05 -8.73
N HIS A 130 0.86 4.55 -7.62
CA HIS A 130 0.89 5.20 -6.31
C HIS A 130 2.34 5.29 -5.79
N ILE A 131 3.03 4.16 -5.73
CA ILE A 131 4.44 4.05 -5.33
C ILE A 131 5.33 4.95 -6.18
N ALA A 132 5.12 4.97 -7.51
CA ALA A 132 5.86 5.86 -8.40
C ALA A 132 5.65 7.34 -8.05
N LYS A 133 4.39 7.75 -7.79
CA LYS A 133 4.09 9.13 -7.36
C LYS A 133 4.76 9.47 -6.04
N GLU A 134 4.78 8.56 -5.10
CA GLU A 134 5.40 8.81 -3.80
C GLU A 134 6.92 8.93 -3.90
N ASN A 135 7.56 7.94 -4.53
CA ASN A 135 9.01 7.88 -4.68
C ASN A 135 9.56 9.06 -5.49
N GLU A 136 8.87 9.46 -6.56
CA GLU A 136 9.36 10.46 -7.53
C GLU A 136 8.89 11.88 -7.23
N VAL A 137 7.75 12.04 -6.53
CA VAL A 137 7.13 13.36 -6.32
C VAL A 137 6.94 13.68 -4.85
N ILE A 138 6.22 12.84 -4.10
CA ILE A 138 5.82 13.16 -2.72
C ILE A 138 7.03 13.20 -1.78
N TYR A 139 7.87 12.17 -1.80
CA TYR A 139 9.02 12.08 -0.90
C TYR A 139 10.08 13.15 -1.21
N PRO A 140 10.46 13.42 -2.48
CA PRO A 140 11.37 14.52 -2.78
C PRO A 140 10.80 15.89 -2.39
N TYR A 141 9.48 16.07 -2.54
CA TYR A 141 8.82 17.30 -2.10
C TYR A 141 8.89 17.46 -0.57
N ALA A 142 8.59 16.40 0.19
CA ALA A 142 8.72 16.41 1.66
C ALA A 142 10.15 16.76 2.10
N GLN A 143 11.16 16.09 1.54
CA GLN A 143 12.57 16.31 1.88
C GLN A 143 13.04 17.74 1.56
N LYS A 144 12.55 18.33 0.47
CA LYS A 144 12.91 19.69 0.05
C LYS A 144 12.20 20.76 0.87
N SER A 145 10.97 20.50 1.31
CA SER A 145 10.08 21.53 1.85
C SER A 145 9.93 21.50 3.37
N LEU A 146 10.16 20.37 4.03
CA LEU A 146 10.21 20.29 5.49
C LEU A 146 11.57 20.77 6.01
N SER A 147 11.59 21.37 7.21
CA SER A 147 12.84 21.79 7.83
C SER A 147 13.67 20.57 8.26
N ALA A 148 14.99 20.76 8.38
CA ALA A 148 15.87 19.69 8.88
C ALA A 148 15.51 19.23 10.31
N GLU A 149 14.97 20.13 11.12
CA GLU A 149 14.49 19.83 12.48
C GLU A 149 13.28 18.89 12.42
N ILE A 150 12.26 19.23 11.61
CA ILE A 150 11.08 18.37 11.42
C ILE A 150 11.50 17.03 10.84
N MET A 151 12.33 17.00 9.80
CA MET A 151 12.79 15.73 9.20
C MET A 151 13.47 14.82 10.23
N LYS A 152 14.27 15.39 11.14
CA LYS A 152 14.90 14.63 12.22
C LYS A 152 13.87 14.08 13.21
N GLU A 153 12.86 14.87 13.59
CA GLU A 153 11.76 14.40 14.44
C GLU A 153 11.01 13.23 13.81
N LEU A 154 10.76 13.28 12.49
CA LEU A 154 10.11 12.19 11.76
C LEU A 154 10.96 10.92 11.75
N ASP A 155 12.27 11.03 11.55
CA ASP A 155 13.20 9.89 11.61
C ASP A 155 13.16 9.22 12.99
N GLU A 156 13.10 10.01 14.07
CA GLU A 156 13.01 9.50 15.45
C GLU A 156 11.63 8.89 15.77
N ALA A 157 10.55 9.42 15.18
CA ALA A 157 9.18 8.95 15.38
C ALA A 157 8.90 7.56 14.77
N VAL A 158 9.68 7.12 13.78
CA VAL A 158 9.51 5.78 13.16
C VAL A 158 9.78 4.65 14.15
N ILE A 159 10.75 4.81 15.05
CA ILE A 159 11.16 3.77 16.00
C ILE A 159 10.00 3.34 16.93
N PRO A 160 9.39 4.24 17.72
CA PRO A 160 8.30 3.85 18.61
C PRO A 160 7.08 3.33 17.85
N TYR A 161 6.82 3.85 16.65
CA TYR A 161 5.74 3.35 15.81
C TYR A 161 5.96 1.89 15.39
N MET A 162 7.17 1.54 14.96
CA MET A 162 7.54 0.17 14.62
C MET A 162 7.44 -0.78 15.82
N GLU A 163 7.79 -0.32 17.02
CA GLU A 163 7.62 -1.09 18.27
C GLU A 163 6.15 -1.30 18.65
N GLU A 164 5.27 -0.33 18.34
CA GLU A 164 3.84 -0.42 18.60
C GLU A 164 3.17 -1.49 17.73
N ILE A 165 3.42 -1.46 16.43
CA ILE A 165 2.75 -2.36 15.47
C ILE A 165 3.32 -3.79 15.46
N SER A 166 4.43 -4.02 16.16
CA SER A 166 5.06 -5.35 16.30
C SER A 166 4.56 -6.15 17.52
N LYS A 167 3.65 -5.58 18.31
CA LYS A 167 3.03 -6.23 19.49
C LYS A 167 1.72 -6.91 19.13
#